data_AF-A0A943S7X2-F1
#
_entry.id   AF-A0A943S7X2-F1
#
_cell.length_a   1.000
_cell.length_b   1.000
_cell.length_c   1.000
_cell.angle_alpha   90.00
_cell.angle_beta   90.00
_cell.angle_gamma   90.00
#
_symmetry.space_group_name_H-M   'P 1'
#
loop_
_entity.id
_entity.type
_entity.pdbx_description
1 polymer ?
#
loop_
_entity_poly.entity_id
_entity_poly.type
_entity_poly.pdbx_seq_one_letter_code
_entity_poly.pdbx_strand_id
1 'polypeptide(L)'
;MYRPEIKRKRSGAPVLSRKEIDVIGQNIVGDFMPEALKSPQEIDIDLLAQDYLGMDQDFQYLSHCGVYLGMTVFNDTDKVPVYDPQNNCADYISAKAHTVIIDKTLLEENQEHRYRFTMGHEAGHEFLHKEYFAYDPDQITLFDLMGETPAPMVQCRVDTKKMDCRTSKSWTDRDWMEWQANALSSAVLMPVSMVRMVAENFKRPGLQQIFCHYALAEEVASIFNVSFEAAGYRLKQLGYIPQETQLSTDILNMISFDLACNY
;
A
#
# COMPACT_ATOMS: atom_id res chain seq x y z
N MET A 1 -10.47 -16.50 -6.25
CA MET A 1 -10.46 -15.07 -5.88
C MET A 1 -11.62 -14.79 -4.95
N TYR A 2 -11.27 -14.61 -3.67
CA TYR A 2 -12.12 -14.09 -2.61
C TYR A 2 -12.83 -12.79 -3.03
N ARG A 3 -14.13 -12.69 -2.76
CA ARG A 3 -14.95 -11.51 -3.03
C ARG A 3 -15.79 -11.16 -1.79
N PRO A 4 -15.42 -10.10 -1.04
CA PRO A 4 -16.21 -9.66 0.11
C PRO A 4 -17.46 -8.90 -0.33
N GLU A 5 -18.51 -8.96 0.48
CA GLU A 5 -19.61 -8.01 0.38
C GLU A 5 -19.19 -6.68 1.05
N ILE A 6 -19.13 -5.61 0.26
CA ILE A 6 -18.69 -4.29 0.73
C ILE A 6 -19.87 -3.32 0.71
N LYS A 7 -20.15 -2.69 1.87
CA LYS A 7 -21.11 -1.58 1.94
C LYS A 7 -20.53 -0.36 1.24
N ARG A 8 -21.34 0.31 0.41
CA ARG A 8 -20.93 1.49 -0.36
C ARG A 8 -21.78 2.70 -0.01
N LYS A 9 -21.18 3.90 -0.09
CA LYS A 9 -21.90 5.19 -0.03
C LYS A 9 -22.78 5.35 -1.27
N ARG A 10 -23.64 6.37 -1.28
CA ARG A 10 -24.39 6.76 -2.49
C ARG A 10 -23.47 7.11 -3.67
N SER A 11 -22.26 7.60 -3.39
CA SER A 11 -21.22 7.87 -4.39
C SER A 11 -20.58 6.60 -4.96
N GLY A 12 -20.85 5.41 -4.41
CA GLY A 12 -20.19 4.16 -4.77
C GLY A 12 -18.92 3.86 -3.96
N ALA A 13 -18.40 4.84 -3.21
CA ALA A 13 -17.17 4.66 -2.44
C ALA A 13 -17.36 3.63 -1.31
N PRO A 14 -16.41 2.70 -1.09
CA PRO A 14 -16.50 1.72 -0.01
C PRO A 14 -16.57 2.36 1.37
N VAL A 15 -17.35 1.73 2.26
CA VAL A 15 -17.41 2.05 3.68
C VAL A 15 -16.83 0.88 4.45
N LEU A 16 -15.55 1.00 4.81
CA LEU A 16 -14.79 -0.02 5.52
C LEU A 16 -14.08 0.57 6.73
N SER A 17 -14.17 -0.11 7.86
CA SER A 17 -13.35 0.13 9.04
C SER A 17 -11.99 -0.54 8.90
N ARG A 18 -11.01 -0.10 9.71
CA ARG A 18 -9.67 -0.71 9.70
C ARG A 18 -9.70 -2.21 9.96
N LYS A 19 -10.59 -2.65 10.86
CA LYS A 19 -10.74 -4.05 11.25
C LYS A 19 -11.34 -4.90 10.11
N GLU A 20 -12.28 -4.35 9.35
CA GLU A 20 -12.81 -5.01 8.15
C GLU A 20 -11.74 -5.16 7.07
N ILE A 21 -10.92 -4.12 6.85
CA ILE A 21 -9.79 -4.20 5.89
C ILE A 21 -8.76 -5.25 6.33
N ASP A 22 -8.50 -5.36 7.63
CA ASP A 22 -7.61 -6.42 8.16
C ASP A 22 -8.15 -7.84 7.93
N VAL A 23 -9.47 -8.02 8.03
CA VAL A 23 -10.13 -9.30 7.69
C VAL A 23 -10.04 -9.55 6.18
N ILE A 24 -10.31 -8.54 5.36
CA ILE A 24 -10.20 -8.63 3.90
C ILE A 24 -8.77 -9.01 3.49
N GLY A 25 -7.74 -8.31 3.98
CA GLY A 25 -6.35 -8.59 3.65
C GLY A 25 -5.94 -10.01 4.03
N GLN A 26 -6.35 -10.49 5.21
CA GLN A 26 -6.09 -11.86 5.62
C GLN A 26 -6.82 -12.89 4.74
N ASN A 27 -8.07 -12.63 4.35
CA ASN A 27 -8.80 -13.53 3.46
C ASN A 27 -8.22 -13.55 2.04
N ILE A 28 -7.72 -12.41 1.53
CA ILE A 28 -6.98 -12.35 0.26
C ILE A 28 -5.74 -13.24 0.33
N VAL A 29 -4.91 -13.06 1.36
CA VAL A 29 -3.70 -13.87 1.53
C VAL A 29 -4.06 -15.35 1.72
N GLY A 30 -5.15 -15.66 2.43
CA GLY A 30 -5.62 -17.02 2.62
C GLY A 30 -6.11 -17.70 1.34
N ASP A 31 -6.71 -16.97 0.41
CA ASP A 31 -7.13 -17.51 -0.91
C ASP A 31 -5.95 -17.58 -1.90
N PHE A 32 -5.03 -16.61 -1.85
CA PHE A 32 -3.85 -16.53 -2.71
C PHE A 32 -2.74 -17.52 -2.33
N MET A 33 -2.33 -17.49 -1.05
CA MET A 33 -1.21 -18.26 -0.52
C MET A 33 -1.52 -18.75 0.90
N PRO A 34 -2.31 -19.84 1.06
CA PRO A 34 -2.74 -20.34 2.37
C PRO A 34 -1.60 -20.65 3.36
N GLU A 35 -0.45 -21.09 2.86
CA GLU A 35 0.72 -21.39 3.70
C GLU A 35 1.30 -20.14 4.38
N ALA A 36 1.13 -18.95 3.79
CA ALA A 36 1.54 -17.69 4.38
C ALA A 36 0.69 -17.27 5.59
N LEU A 37 -0.42 -17.97 5.88
CA LEU A 37 -1.19 -17.84 7.11
C LEU A 37 -0.89 -18.94 8.14
N LYS A 38 0.07 -19.82 7.86
CA LYS A 38 0.55 -20.84 8.81
C LYS A 38 1.94 -20.49 9.35
N SER A 39 2.79 -19.95 8.49
CA SER A 39 4.14 -19.52 8.86
C SER A 39 4.36 -18.07 8.39
N PRO A 40 4.75 -17.15 9.28
CA PRO A 40 5.09 -15.77 8.92
C PRO A 40 6.17 -15.76 7.86
N GLN A 41 5.87 -15.14 6.72
CA GLN A 41 6.77 -15.04 5.58
C GLN A 41 6.37 -13.85 4.72
N GLU A 42 7.25 -13.50 3.79
CA GLU A 42 6.96 -12.48 2.79
C GLU A 42 5.85 -12.91 1.82
N ILE A 43 5.04 -11.95 1.37
CA ILE A 43 4.04 -12.15 0.32
C ILE A 43 4.60 -11.66 -1.00
N ASP A 44 4.61 -12.51 -2.02
CA ASP A 44 4.92 -12.10 -3.39
C ASP A 44 3.81 -11.19 -3.92
N ILE A 45 4.08 -9.89 -3.88
CA ILE A 45 3.09 -8.86 -4.20
C ILE A 45 2.84 -8.73 -5.71
N ASP A 46 3.83 -9.10 -6.52
CA ASP A 46 3.73 -9.06 -7.97
C ASP A 46 2.87 -10.20 -8.49
N LEU A 47 3.07 -11.42 -7.95
CA LEU A 47 2.17 -12.54 -8.22
C LEU A 47 0.76 -12.29 -7.67
N LEU A 48 0.63 -11.61 -6.52
CA LEU A 48 -0.68 -11.25 -6.00
C LEU A 48 -1.42 -10.29 -6.95
N ALA A 49 -0.76 -9.26 -7.50
CA ALA A 49 -1.41 -8.35 -8.42
C ALA A 49 -1.65 -9.01 -9.80
N GLN A 50 -0.66 -9.68 -10.37
CA GLN A 50 -0.74 -10.21 -11.72
C GLN A 50 -1.57 -11.50 -11.77
N ASP A 51 -1.19 -12.54 -11.04
CA ASP A 51 -1.84 -13.85 -11.14
C ASP A 51 -3.14 -13.91 -10.35
N TYR A 52 -3.16 -13.35 -9.14
CA TYR A 52 -4.35 -13.42 -8.30
C TYR A 52 -5.39 -12.35 -8.68
N LEU A 53 -4.99 -11.08 -8.83
CA LEU A 53 -5.91 -9.99 -9.22
C LEU A 53 -6.13 -9.86 -10.73
N GLY A 54 -5.26 -10.43 -11.57
CA GLY A 54 -5.37 -10.35 -13.02
C GLY A 54 -4.95 -9.00 -13.60
N MET A 55 -4.06 -8.27 -12.90
CA MET A 55 -3.59 -6.96 -13.34
C MET A 55 -2.44 -7.08 -14.33
N ASP A 56 -2.40 -6.22 -15.34
CA ASP A 56 -1.20 -5.98 -16.14
C ASP A 56 -0.24 -5.06 -15.34
N GLN A 57 1.06 -5.31 -15.44
CA GLN A 57 2.09 -4.47 -14.82
C GLN A 57 2.88 -3.69 -15.86
N ASP A 58 3.02 -2.38 -15.67
CA ASP A 58 3.89 -1.51 -16.45
C ASP A 58 4.76 -0.61 -15.56
N PHE A 59 5.86 -0.12 -16.12
CA PHE A 59 6.81 0.76 -15.45
C PHE A 59 7.06 2.01 -16.29
N GLN A 60 6.80 3.17 -15.71
CA GLN A 60 6.98 4.47 -16.39
C GLN A 60 7.61 5.49 -15.45
N TYR A 61 8.15 6.58 -15.98
CA TYR A 61 8.44 7.74 -15.12
C TYR A 61 7.13 8.53 -14.98
N LEU A 62 6.54 8.55 -13.79
CA LEU A 62 5.24 9.18 -13.56
C LEU A 62 5.35 10.68 -13.30
N SER A 63 6.54 11.15 -12.92
CA SER A 63 6.83 12.58 -12.75
C SER A 63 8.31 12.89 -12.76
N HIS A 64 8.68 14.11 -13.14
CA HIS A 64 10.06 14.59 -13.10
C HIS A 64 10.64 14.72 -11.67
N CYS A 65 9.80 14.75 -10.64
CA CYS A 65 10.18 15.03 -9.25
C CYS A 65 9.83 13.89 -8.28
N GLY A 66 9.35 12.75 -8.77
CA GLY A 66 8.98 11.59 -7.95
C GLY A 66 7.77 11.84 -7.04
N VAL A 67 6.87 12.75 -7.41
CA VAL A 67 5.66 13.04 -6.63
C VAL A 67 4.61 11.94 -6.74
N TYR A 68 4.62 11.16 -7.83
CA TYR A 68 3.75 9.99 -8.04
C TYR A 68 4.60 8.73 -8.02
N LEU A 69 4.13 7.71 -7.32
CA LEU A 69 4.83 6.41 -7.20
C LEU A 69 4.11 5.27 -7.91
N GLY A 70 2.79 5.37 -7.98
CA GLY A 70 1.94 4.36 -8.58
C GLY A 70 0.72 5.00 -9.22
N MET A 71 0.13 4.25 -10.16
CA MET A 71 -1.12 4.58 -10.80
C MET A 71 -1.88 3.29 -11.09
N THR A 72 -3.19 3.29 -10.83
CA THR A 72 -4.10 2.20 -11.23
C THR A 72 -5.00 2.69 -12.35
N VAL A 73 -5.02 1.97 -13.48
CA VAL A 73 -5.85 2.26 -14.65
C VAL A 73 -7.06 1.34 -14.64
N PHE A 74 -8.27 1.91 -14.55
CA PHE A 74 -9.52 1.16 -14.43
C PHE A 74 -10.25 0.99 -15.77
N ASN A 75 -9.97 1.84 -16.75
CA ASN A 75 -10.57 1.77 -18.08
C ASN A 75 -9.49 2.01 -19.15
N ASP A 76 -9.64 1.40 -20.32
CA ASP A 76 -8.76 1.63 -21.47
C ASP A 76 -8.64 3.13 -21.76
N THR A 77 -7.42 3.62 -21.92
CA THR A 77 -7.17 5.04 -22.15
C THR A 77 -5.87 5.28 -22.90
N ASP A 78 -5.84 6.30 -23.76
CA ASP A 78 -4.67 6.80 -24.47
C ASP A 78 -4.02 8.03 -23.79
N LYS A 79 -4.47 8.38 -22.58
CA LYS A 79 -4.13 9.62 -21.89
C LYS A 79 -3.47 9.40 -20.54
N VAL A 80 -2.72 8.31 -20.36
CA VAL A 80 -1.90 8.14 -19.15
C VAL A 80 -0.75 9.14 -19.18
N PRO A 81 -0.69 10.13 -18.28
CA PRO A 81 0.39 11.10 -18.26
C PRO A 81 1.68 10.46 -17.73
N VAL A 82 2.76 10.63 -18.49
CA VAL A 82 4.12 10.19 -18.12
C VAL A 82 5.11 11.33 -18.33
N TYR A 83 6.31 11.14 -17.79
CA TYR A 83 7.44 12.04 -17.97
C TYR A 83 8.47 11.39 -18.87
N ASP A 84 8.89 12.09 -19.93
CA ASP A 84 10.02 11.68 -20.76
C ASP A 84 11.31 12.33 -20.24
N PRO A 85 12.22 11.58 -19.61
CA PRO A 85 13.47 12.12 -19.12
C PRO A 85 14.45 12.50 -20.23
N GLN A 86 14.29 11.98 -21.46
CA GLN A 86 15.19 12.29 -22.58
C GLN A 86 14.94 13.71 -23.11
N ASN A 87 13.67 14.08 -23.24
CA ASN A 87 13.25 15.39 -23.75
C ASN A 87 12.85 16.38 -22.65
N ASN A 88 12.85 15.95 -21.38
CA ASN A 88 12.47 16.74 -20.21
C ASN A 88 11.06 17.38 -20.38
N CYS A 89 10.10 16.58 -20.82
CA CYS A 89 8.73 17.02 -21.07
C CYS A 89 7.72 15.97 -20.59
N ALA A 90 6.45 16.39 -20.50
CA ALA A 90 5.35 15.46 -20.26
C ALA A 90 4.90 14.84 -21.60
N ASP A 91 4.51 13.57 -21.55
CA ASP A 91 3.94 12.83 -22.67
C ASP A 91 2.73 12.00 -22.21
N TYR A 92 2.02 11.39 -23.15
CA TYR A 92 0.89 10.49 -22.89
C TYR A 92 1.11 9.12 -23.52
N ILE A 93 0.80 8.07 -22.78
CA ILE A 93 0.80 6.70 -23.28
C ILE A 93 -0.60 6.08 -23.22
N SER A 94 -0.76 5.00 -23.98
CA SER A 94 -1.93 4.14 -23.89
C SER A 94 -1.73 3.03 -22.86
N ALA A 95 -2.77 2.76 -22.07
CA ALA A 95 -2.83 1.64 -21.14
C ALA A 95 -4.22 0.99 -21.19
N LYS A 96 -4.25 -0.32 -20.93
CA LYS A 96 -5.51 -1.07 -20.83
C LYS A 96 -6.10 -0.93 -19.44
N ALA A 97 -7.39 -1.16 -19.31
CA ALA A 97 -8.05 -1.40 -18.03
C ALA A 97 -7.32 -2.50 -17.26
N HIS A 98 -7.35 -2.42 -15.93
CA HIS A 98 -6.67 -3.34 -15.02
C HIS A 98 -5.14 -3.30 -15.12
N THR A 99 -4.55 -2.14 -15.46
CA THR A 99 -3.10 -1.96 -15.46
C THR A 99 -2.66 -1.23 -14.19
N VAL A 100 -1.66 -1.76 -13.49
CA VAL A 100 -0.87 -1.02 -12.50
C VAL A 100 0.40 -0.49 -13.15
N ILE A 101 0.63 0.81 -13.00
CA ILE A 101 1.83 1.49 -13.50
C ILE A 101 2.64 1.98 -12.32
N ILE A 102 3.86 1.47 -12.17
CA ILE A 102 4.76 1.84 -11.07
C ILE A 102 5.85 2.79 -11.57
N ASP A 103 6.23 3.76 -10.75
CA ASP A 103 7.30 4.69 -11.10
C ASP A 103 8.66 3.97 -11.21
N LYS A 104 9.38 4.16 -12.32
CA LYS A 104 10.66 3.49 -12.60
C LYS A 104 11.73 3.75 -11.56
N THR A 105 11.69 4.86 -10.84
CA THR A 105 12.66 5.14 -9.76
C THR A 105 12.56 4.10 -8.64
N LEU A 106 11.43 3.40 -8.50
CA LEU A 106 11.26 2.33 -7.51
C LEU A 106 11.96 1.02 -7.89
N LEU A 107 12.54 0.92 -9.09
CA LEU A 107 13.39 -0.20 -9.51
C LEU A 107 14.88 0.01 -9.13
N GLU A 108 15.21 1.18 -8.59
CA GLU A 108 16.57 1.48 -8.12
C GLU A 108 16.91 0.70 -6.84
N GLU A 109 18.21 0.58 -6.55
CA GLU A 109 18.69 -0.08 -5.33
C GLU A 109 18.08 0.56 -4.07
N ASN A 110 17.77 -0.28 -3.07
CA ASN A 110 17.16 0.12 -1.81
C ASN A 110 15.72 0.67 -1.90
N GLN A 111 15.03 0.56 -3.05
CA GLN A 111 13.62 0.92 -3.17
C GLN A 111 12.65 -0.25 -3.00
N GLU A 112 13.14 -1.49 -2.84
CA GLU A 112 12.32 -2.71 -2.79
C GLU A 112 11.12 -2.59 -1.82
N HIS A 113 11.34 -2.19 -0.58
CA HIS A 113 10.23 -2.07 0.39
C HIS A 113 9.18 -1.04 -0.03
N ARG A 114 9.62 0.06 -0.68
CA ARG A 114 8.76 1.13 -1.16
C ARG A 114 7.99 0.68 -2.40
N TYR A 115 8.66 -0.02 -3.32
CA TYR A 115 8.05 -0.72 -4.44
C TYR A 115 6.95 -1.66 -3.97
N ARG A 116 7.27 -2.59 -3.06
CA ARG A 116 6.33 -3.60 -2.56
C ARG A 116 5.08 -2.97 -1.94
N PHE A 117 5.26 -1.93 -1.13
CA PHE A 117 4.14 -1.20 -0.54
C PHE A 117 3.29 -0.47 -1.58
N THR A 118 3.93 0.14 -2.59
CA THR A 118 3.26 0.87 -3.67
C THR A 118 2.46 -0.11 -4.54
N MET A 119 3.05 -1.23 -4.93
CA MET A 119 2.36 -2.29 -5.67
C MET A 119 1.15 -2.81 -4.90
N GLY A 120 1.29 -3.09 -3.60
CA GLY A 120 0.17 -3.49 -2.76
C GLY A 120 -0.90 -2.40 -2.57
N HIS A 121 -0.52 -1.13 -2.64
CA HIS A 121 -1.44 0.01 -2.57
C HIS A 121 -2.28 0.10 -3.85
N GLU A 122 -1.65 0.04 -5.01
CA GLU A 122 -2.34 0.03 -6.31
C GLU A 122 -3.21 -1.22 -6.49
N ALA A 123 -2.73 -2.39 -6.08
CA ALA A 123 -3.52 -3.62 -6.00
C ALA A 123 -4.75 -3.45 -5.07
N GLY A 124 -4.60 -2.68 -3.99
CA GLY A 124 -5.71 -2.33 -3.11
C GLY A 124 -6.75 -1.42 -3.79
N HIS A 125 -6.30 -0.52 -4.67
CA HIS A 125 -7.19 0.28 -5.52
C HIS A 125 -7.99 -0.58 -6.49
N GLU A 126 -7.33 -1.50 -7.19
CA GLU A 126 -8.02 -2.46 -8.06
C GLU A 126 -9.05 -3.29 -7.28
N PHE A 127 -8.66 -3.84 -6.12
CA PHE A 127 -9.53 -4.74 -5.37
C PHE A 127 -10.75 -4.03 -4.76
N LEU A 128 -10.57 -2.86 -4.15
CA LEU A 128 -11.63 -2.18 -3.40
C LEU A 128 -12.41 -1.14 -4.23
N HIS A 129 -11.72 -0.46 -5.15
CA HIS A 129 -12.20 0.77 -5.76
C HIS A 129 -12.56 0.62 -7.23
N LYS A 130 -12.30 -0.52 -7.89
CA LYS A 130 -12.66 -0.70 -9.31
C LYS A 130 -14.13 -0.40 -9.61
N GLU A 131 -15.06 -0.80 -8.77
CA GLU A 131 -16.50 -0.53 -8.99
C GLU A 131 -16.87 0.96 -8.86
N TYR A 132 -15.99 1.77 -8.27
CA TYR A 132 -16.16 3.23 -8.19
C TYR A 132 -15.65 3.94 -9.46
N PHE A 133 -14.58 3.42 -10.07
CA PHE A 133 -13.90 4.06 -11.20
C PHE A 133 -14.20 3.42 -12.56
N ALA A 134 -14.59 2.15 -12.59
CA ALA A 134 -15.00 1.46 -13.79
C ALA A 134 -16.30 2.08 -14.30
N TYR A 135 -16.25 2.61 -15.52
CA TYR A 135 -17.40 3.10 -16.24
C TYR A 135 -17.72 2.10 -17.34
N ASP A 136 -19.00 1.72 -17.47
CA ASP A 136 -19.44 0.86 -18.57
C ASP A 136 -19.71 1.73 -19.80
N PRO A 137 -18.90 1.65 -20.88
CA PRO A 137 -19.07 2.49 -22.06
C PRO A 137 -20.43 2.27 -22.77
N ASP A 138 -21.10 1.15 -22.52
CA ASP A 138 -22.43 0.85 -23.07
C ASP A 138 -23.59 1.36 -22.19
N GLN A 139 -23.30 1.95 -21.02
CA GLN A 139 -24.28 2.52 -20.11
C GLN A 139 -24.06 4.01 -19.89
N ILE A 140 -24.96 4.85 -20.38
CA ILE A 140 -24.97 6.27 -20.04
C ILE A 140 -25.25 6.43 -18.54
N THR A 141 -24.26 6.88 -17.78
CA THR A 141 -24.42 7.24 -16.37
C THR A 141 -24.85 8.71 -16.23
N LEU A 142 -25.36 9.05 -15.04
CA LEU A 142 -25.69 10.44 -14.72
C LEU A 142 -24.46 11.36 -14.80
N PHE A 143 -23.26 10.83 -14.57
CA PHE A 143 -22.00 11.57 -14.68
C PHE A 143 -21.68 11.94 -16.14
N ASP A 144 -22.00 11.08 -17.11
CA ASP A 144 -21.85 11.38 -18.55
C ASP A 144 -22.78 12.51 -18.98
N LEU A 145 -24.03 12.49 -18.48
CA LEU A 145 -25.03 13.52 -18.74
C LEU A 145 -24.65 14.87 -18.12
N MET A 146 -23.81 14.87 -17.08
CA MET A 146 -23.33 16.06 -16.38
C MET A 146 -21.95 16.53 -16.85
N GLY A 147 -21.29 15.81 -17.78
CA GLY A 147 -19.93 16.12 -18.23
C GLY A 147 -18.85 15.92 -17.17
N GLU A 148 -19.15 15.15 -16.11
CA GLU A 148 -18.28 14.89 -14.97
C GLU A 148 -17.81 13.42 -14.97
N THR A 149 -17.44 12.89 -16.14
CA THR A 149 -16.86 11.54 -16.24
C THR A 149 -15.63 11.43 -15.34
N PRO A 150 -15.61 10.49 -14.37
CA PRO A 150 -14.44 10.26 -13.54
C PRO A 150 -13.23 9.98 -14.42
N ALA A 151 -12.05 10.47 -14.01
CA ALA A 151 -10.82 10.10 -14.69
C ALA A 151 -10.68 8.56 -14.69
N PRO A 152 -10.26 7.95 -15.80
CA PRO A 152 -10.22 6.48 -15.94
C PRO A 152 -9.11 5.83 -15.10
N MET A 153 -8.40 6.61 -14.30
CA MET A 153 -7.21 6.21 -13.55
C MET A 153 -7.14 6.96 -12.21
N VAL A 154 -6.42 6.38 -11.25
CA VAL A 154 -6.03 7.03 -10.00
C VAL A 154 -4.52 7.20 -9.98
N GLN A 155 -4.05 8.43 -9.75
CA GLN A 155 -2.63 8.74 -9.56
C GLN A 155 -2.31 8.92 -8.08
N CYS A 156 -1.46 8.06 -7.54
CA CYS A 156 -1.14 8.02 -6.13
C CYS A 156 0.15 8.80 -5.84
N ARG A 157 0.00 9.83 -5.01
CA ARG A 157 1.10 10.74 -4.67
C ARG A 157 1.88 10.21 -3.48
N VAL A 158 3.17 10.53 -3.43
CA VAL A 158 3.94 10.44 -2.19
C VAL A 158 3.24 11.29 -1.13
N ASP A 159 2.92 10.69 0.02
CA ASP A 159 2.43 11.39 1.20
C ASP A 159 3.51 12.32 1.77
N THR A 160 3.73 13.45 1.10
CA THR A 160 4.53 14.57 1.59
C THR A 160 3.82 15.35 2.69
N LYS A 161 2.57 15.01 3.02
CA LYS A 161 1.81 15.57 4.14
C LYS A 161 2.21 14.92 5.47
N LYS A 162 3.47 15.04 5.88
CA LYS A 162 3.73 15.26 7.30
C LYS A 162 3.44 16.74 7.57
N MET A 163 2.46 16.99 8.44
CA MET A 163 2.17 18.27 9.09
C MET A 163 1.50 19.36 8.25
N ASP A 164 0.17 19.36 8.25
CA ASP A 164 -0.51 20.61 8.61
C ASP A 164 -1.74 20.31 9.46
N CYS A 165 -1.52 20.28 10.77
CA CYS A 165 -2.54 20.14 11.80
C CYS A 165 -3.28 21.47 11.98
N ARG A 166 -3.95 21.98 10.95
CA ARG A 166 -4.76 23.21 11.00
C ARG A 166 -5.84 23.18 9.93
N THR A 167 -6.90 22.41 10.16
CA THR A 167 -8.31 22.67 9.81
C THR A 167 -9.10 21.37 9.97
N SER A 168 -10.31 21.47 10.50
CA SER A 168 -11.32 20.41 10.48
C SER A 168 -11.52 19.92 9.04
N LYS A 169 -10.78 18.87 8.63
CA LYS A 169 -10.93 18.29 7.30
C LYS A 169 -12.09 17.31 7.30
N SER A 170 -13.16 17.66 6.61
CA SER A 170 -14.08 16.66 6.08
C SER A 170 -13.30 15.80 5.08
N TRP A 171 -13.16 14.52 5.38
CA TRP A 171 -12.52 13.57 4.47
C TRP A 171 -13.37 13.39 3.21
N THR A 172 -12.76 13.58 2.05
CA THR A 172 -13.38 13.29 0.75
C THR A 172 -13.42 11.79 0.49
N ASP A 173 -14.21 11.34 -0.48
CA ASP A 173 -14.19 9.92 -0.89
C ASP A 173 -12.81 9.48 -1.38
N ARG A 174 -12.08 10.36 -2.06
CA ARG A 174 -10.69 10.10 -2.44
C ARG A 174 -9.78 9.90 -1.22
N ASP A 175 -9.84 10.79 -0.22
CA ASP A 175 -9.02 10.64 1.00
C ASP A 175 -9.32 9.31 1.72
N TRP A 176 -10.60 8.90 1.74
CA TRP A 176 -11.01 7.61 2.29
C TRP A 176 -10.45 6.43 1.48
N MET A 177 -10.52 6.48 0.15
CA MET A 177 -10.01 5.41 -0.72
C MET A 177 -8.48 5.26 -0.65
N GLU A 178 -7.73 6.36 -0.61
CA GLU A 178 -6.27 6.34 -0.43
C GLU A 178 -5.89 5.70 0.92
N TRP A 179 -6.61 6.06 1.99
CA TRP A 179 -6.44 5.40 3.29
C TRP A 179 -6.81 3.92 3.25
N GLN A 180 -7.87 3.54 2.53
CA GLN A 180 -8.27 2.14 2.37
C GLN A 180 -7.23 1.32 1.60
N ALA A 181 -6.65 1.87 0.54
CA ALA A 181 -5.58 1.26 -0.24
C ALA A 181 -4.30 1.07 0.60
N ASN A 182 -3.87 2.11 1.32
CA ASN A 182 -2.76 2.02 2.29
C ASN A 182 -3.01 0.96 3.36
N ALA A 183 -4.23 0.95 3.90
CA ALA A 183 -4.65 -0.01 4.91
C ALA A 183 -4.61 -1.45 4.35
N LEU A 184 -5.12 -1.68 3.14
CA LEU A 184 -5.14 -3.00 2.52
C LEU A 184 -3.74 -3.49 2.17
N SER A 185 -2.89 -2.64 1.59
CA SER A 185 -1.46 -2.94 1.33
C SER A 185 -0.75 -3.43 2.59
N SER A 186 -0.90 -2.67 3.69
CA SER A 186 -0.36 -3.06 5.00
C SER A 186 -0.94 -4.36 5.53
N ALA A 187 -2.23 -4.64 5.30
CA ALA A 187 -2.89 -5.85 5.79
C ALA A 187 -2.52 -7.11 5.00
N VAL A 188 -2.24 -6.96 3.70
CA VAL A 188 -1.77 -8.04 2.82
C VAL A 188 -0.31 -8.34 3.10
N LEU A 189 0.57 -7.32 3.13
CA LEU A 189 2.00 -7.51 3.37
C LEU A 189 2.30 -8.00 4.79
N MET A 190 1.47 -7.62 5.77
CA MET A 190 1.63 -8.02 7.17
C MET A 190 0.29 -8.48 7.77
N PRO A 191 -0.16 -9.72 7.49
CA PRO A 191 -1.42 -10.25 7.98
C PRO A 191 -1.49 -10.24 9.51
N VAL A 192 -2.65 -9.85 10.07
CA VAL A 192 -2.81 -9.66 11.53
C VAL A 192 -2.43 -10.90 12.32
N SER A 193 -2.86 -12.09 11.86
CA SER A 193 -2.55 -13.36 12.53
C SER A 193 -1.06 -13.67 12.54
N MET A 194 -0.33 -13.32 11.47
CA MET A 194 1.09 -13.58 11.35
C MET A 194 1.93 -12.59 12.15
N VAL A 195 1.61 -11.28 12.10
CA VAL A 195 2.28 -10.28 12.97
C VAL A 195 2.05 -10.61 14.44
N ARG A 196 0.84 -11.01 14.80
CA ARG A 196 0.52 -11.49 16.15
C ARG A 196 1.40 -12.65 16.56
N MET A 197 1.54 -13.65 15.69
CA MET A 197 2.37 -14.83 15.96
C MET A 197 3.84 -14.44 16.19
N VAL A 198 4.39 -13.52 15.39
CA VAL A 198 5.76 -13.01 15.59
C VAL A 198 5.86 -12.29 16.93
N ALA A 199 4.96 -11.35 17.21
CA ALA A 199 5.01 -10.53 18.41
C ALA A 199 4.82 -11.32 19.71
N GLU A 200 3.93 -12.31 19.73
CA GLU A 200 3.66 -13.15 20.90
C GLU A 200 4.79 -14.16 21.18
N ASN A 201 5.53 -14.58 20.15
CA ASN A 201 6.69 -15.47 20.29
C ASN A 201 8.00 -14.71 20.52
N PHE A 202 8.02 -13.39 20.34
CA PHE A 202 9.21 -12.57 20.52
C PHE A 202 9.61 -12.47 22.00
N LYS A 203 10.78 -13.02 22.35
CA LYS A 203 11.32 -13.02 23.71
C LYS A 203 12.74 -12.50 23.73
N ARG A 204 12.95 -11.34 24.37
CA ARG A 204 14.28 -10.78 24.67
C ARG A 204 14.37 -10.44 26.17
N PRO A 205 14.49 -11.48 27.03
CA PRO A 205 14.58 -11.24 28.47
C PRO A 205 15.82 -10.40 28.80
N GLY A 206 15.65 -9.41 29.69
CA GLY A 206 16.73 -8.53 30.13
C GLY A 206 16.99 -7.30 29.27
N LEU A 207 16.33 -7.17 28.12
CA LEU A 207 16.44 -5.98 27.27
C LEU A 207 15.47 -4.88 27.75
N GLN A 208 15.91 -3.62 27.75
CA GLN A 208 15.04 -2.49 28.09
C GLN A 208 13.87 -2.40 27.10
N GLN A 209 12.68 -2.03 27.58
CA GLN A 209 11.44 -2.03 26.80
C GLN A 209 11.55 -1.28 25.46
N ILE A 210 12.25 -0.13 25.42
CA ILE A 210 12.43 0.62 24.17
C ILE A 210 13.21 -0.18 23.13
N PHE A 211 14.30 -0.83 23.52
CA PHE A 211 15.08 -1.68 22.63
C PHE A 211 14.31 -2.94 22.22
N CYS A 212 13.43 -3.45 23.07
CA CYS A 212 12.50 -4.53 22.67
C CYS A 212 11.57 -4.08 21.53
N HIS A 213 11.08 -2.83 21.55
CA HIS A 213 10.24 -2.31 20.45
C HIS A 213 11.03 -2.19 19.14
N TYR A 214 12.28 -1.71 19.19
CA TYR A 214 13.16 -1.67 18.03
C TYR A 214 13.43 -3.06 17.47
N ALA A 215 13.85 -3.99 18.32
CA ALA A 215 14.17 -5.35 17.89
C ALA A 215 12.93 -6.11 17.37
N LEU A 216 11.74 -5.89 17.96
CA LEU A 216 10.49 -6.48 17.45
C LEU A 216 10.11 -5.90 16.07
N ALA A 217 10.25 -4.58 15.89
CA ALA A 217 9.96 -3.96 14.60
C ALA A 217 10.96 -4.39 13.51
N GLU A 218 12.23 -4.57 13.85
CA GLU A 218 13.25 -5.13 12.96
C GLU A 218 12.94 -6.60 12.59
N GLU A 219 12.56 -7.42 13.57
CA GLU A 219 12.17 -8.83 13.34
C GLU A 219 10.97 -8.91 12.37
N VAL A 220 9.92 -8.10 12.60
CA VAL A 220 8.75 -8.04 11.71
C VAL A 220 9.14 -7.51 10.32
N ALA A 221 9.95 -6.45 10.25
CA ALA A 221 10.41 -5.90 8.98
C ALA A 221 11.16 -6.95 8.16
N SER A 222 12.06 -7.71 8.80
CA SER A 222 12.83 -8.77 8.16
C SER A 222 11.96 -9.93 7.68
N ILE A 223 11.05 -10.44 8.54
CA ILE A 223 10.20 -11.61 8.20
C ILE A 223 9.26 -11.32 7.03
N PHE A 224 8.64 -10.14 7.00
CA PHE A 224 7.64 -9.79 5.98
C PHE A 224 8.23 -9.03 4.79
N ASN A 225 9.55 -8.77 4.81
CA ASN A 225 10.29 -8.00 3.80
C ASN A 225 9.61 -6.63 3.51
N VAL A 226 9.51 -5.82 4.56
CA VAL A 226 8.96 -4.46 4.53
C VAL A 226 9.90 -3.48 5.23
N SER A 227 9.67 -2.18 5.05
CA SER A 227 10.49 -1.18 5.74
C SER A 227 10.29 -1.24 7.26
N PHE A 228 11.33 -0.85 8.00
CA PHE A 228 11.27 -0.71 9.45
C PHE A 228 10.13 0.21 9.90
N GLU A 229 9.90 1.33 9.19
CA GLU A 229 8.79 2.23 9.50
C GLU A 229 7.44 1.55 9.30
N ALA A 230 7.24 0.82 8.19
CA ALA A 230 5.99 0.11 7.91
C ALA A 230 5.69 -0.94 9.00
N ALA A 231 6.68 -1.73 9.39
CA ALA A 231 6.56 -2.69 10.51
C ALA A 231 6.20 -1.99 11.82
N GLY A 232 6.89 -0.88 12.14
CA GLY A 232 6.61 -0.07 13.33
C GLY A 232 5.17 0.48 13.35
N TYR A 233 4.69 1.02 12.23
CA TYR A 233 3.30 1.48 12.10
C TYR A 233 2.30 0.34 12.31
N ARG A 234 2.56 -0.83 11.72
CA ARG A 234 1.70 -2.01 11.86
C ARG A 234 1.63 -2.51 13.29
N LEU A 235 2.77 -2.63 13.97
CA LEU A 235 2.85 -3.06 15.37
C LEU A 235 2.14 -2.09 16.32
N LYS A 236 2.27 -0.78 16.09
CA LYS A 236 1.50 0.22 16.83
C LYS A 236 0.01 0.07 16.62
N GLN A 237 -0.43 -0.05 15.37
CA GLN A 237 -1.83 -0.21 15.02
C GLN A 237 -2.45 -1.46 15.68
N LEU A 238 -1.69 -2.55 15.80
CA LEU A 238 -2.12 -3.78 16.45
C LEU A 238 -1.98 -3.78 17.98
N GLY A 239 -1.39 -2.73 18.56
CA GLY A 239 -1.24 -2.55 20.01
C GLY A 239 -0.04 -3.25 20.64
N TYR A 240 0.92 -3.74 19.85
CA TYR A 240 2.17 -4.34 20.35
C TYR A 240 3.23 -3.29 20.70
N ILE A 241 3.11 -2.09 20.16
CA ILE A 241 3.96 -0.94 20.48
C ILE A 241 3.06 0.25 20.84
N PRO A 242 3.34 1.00 21.93
CA PRO A 242 2.58 2.21 22.26
C PRO A 242 2.63 3.25 21.15
N GLN A 243 1.52 3.94 20.89
CA GLN A 243 1.37 4.87 19.77
C GLN A 243 2.37 6.04 19.82
N GLU A 244 2.66 6.51 21.02
CA GLU A 244 3.59 7.58 21.37
C GLU A 244 5.07 7.21 21.19
N THR A 245 5.40 5.92 21.07
CA THR A 245 6.79 5.46 20.91
C THR A 245 7.34 5.96 19.58
N GLN A 246 8.43 6.73 19.59
CA GLN A 246 9.08 7.15 18.34
C GLN A 246 10.18 6.15 17.96
N LEU A 247 9.93 5.42 16.86
CA LEU A 247 10.91 4.56 16.23
C LEU A 247 11.55 5.33 15.07
N SER A 248 12.87 5.34 15.00
CA SER A 248 13.62 5.97 13.91
C SER A 248 14.67 5.02 13.37
N THR A 249 14.75 4.92 12.05
CA THR A 249 15.78 4.17 11.34
C THR A 249 17.20 4.66 11.70
N ASP A 250 17.38 5.96 11.97
CA ASP A 250 18.67 6.50 12.42
C ASP A 250 19.11 5.91 13.77
N ILE A 251 18.17 5.78 14.72
CA ILE A 251 18.45 5.20 16.03
C ILE A 251 18.71 3.70 15.90
N LEU A 252 17.96 3.00 15.04
CA LEU A 252 18.20 1.59 14.74
C LEU A 252 19.62 1.37 14.20
N ASN A 253 20.05 2.21 13.27
CA ASN A 253 21.40 2.14 12.68
C ASN A 253 22.48 2.40 13.73
N MET A 254 22.27 3.36 14.64
CA MET A 254 23.20 3.60 15.76
C MET A 254 23.31 2.39 16.69
N ILE A 255 22.18 1.78 17.08
CA ILE A 255 22.17 0.58 17.94
C ILE A 255 22.92 -0.58 17.27
N SER A 256 22.70 -0.78 15.97
CA SER A 256 23.33 -1.85 15.19
C SER A 256 24.84 -1.62 15.07
N PHE A 257 25.26 -0.38 14.86
CA PHE A 257 26.67 0.00 14.79
C PHE A 257 27.39 -0.19 16.12
N ASP A 258 26.79 0.24 17.23
CA ASP A 258 27.35 0.05 18.57
C ASP A 258 27.49 -1.44 18.93
N LEU A 259 26.55 -2.30 18.50
CA LEU A 259 26.68 -3.74 18.67
C LEU A 259 27.79 -4.34 17.81
N ALA A 260 27.96 -3.87 16.55
CA ALA A 260 28.99 -4.35 15.64
C ALA A 260 30.42 -3.90 16.04
N CYS A 261 30.58 -2.73 16.68
CA CYS A 261 31.88 -2.22 17.14
C CYS A 261 32.32 -2.79 18.49
N ASN A 262 31.43 -3.45 19.24
CA ASN A 262 31.73 -4.05 20.54
C ASN A 262 32.05 -5.56 20.47
N TYR A 263 32.26 -6.11 19.27
CA TYR A 263 32.72 -7.49 19.02
C TYR A 263 33.90 -7.53 18.05
#